data_AF-A0A519YB82-F1
#
_entry.id   AF-A0A519YB82-F1
#
_cell.length_a   1.000
_cell.length_b   1.000
_cell.length_c   1.000
_cell.angle_alpha   90.00
_cell.angle_beta   90.00
_cell.angle_gamma   90.00
#
_symmetry.space_group_name_H-M   'P 1'
#
loop_
_entity.id
_entity.type
_entity.pdbx_description
1 polymer ?
#
loop_
_entity_poly.entity_id
_entity_poly.type
_entity_poly.pdbx_seq_one_letter_code
_entity_poly.pdbx_strand_id
1 'polypeptide(L)' 'EAEARLVKKGNRSRTVDFELRVICRGSDDTGRAQVLESPLVAVRARGTAVIPADETEK' A
#
# COMPACT_ATOMS: atom_id res chain seq x y z
N GLU A 1 -2.63 -7.74 -0.32
CA GLU A 1 -1.26 -7.18 -0.34
C GLU A 1 -1.35 -5.66 -0.31
N ALA A 2 -0.50 -5.01 0.49
CA ALA A 2 -0.38 -3.56 0.50
C ALA A 2 1.04 -3.19 0.04
N GLU A 3 1.13 -2.33 -0.97
CA GLU A 3 2.38 -1.80 -1.51
C GLU A 3 2.48 -0.30 -1.19
N ALA A 4 3.68 0.15 -0.87
CA ALA A 4 3.99 1.55 -0.60
C ALA A 4 5.26 1.96 -1.34
N ARG A 5 5.18 3.04 -2.12
CA ARG A 5 6.32 3.60 -2.87
C ARG A 5 6.58 5.03 -2.45
N LEU A 6 7.78 5.28 -1.92
CA LEU A 6 8.24 6.65 -1.66
C LEU A 6 8.39 7.38 -3.00
N VAL A 7 7.61 8.45 -3.20
CA VAL A 7 7.65 9.26 -4.43
C VAL A 7 8.43 10.54 -4.27
N LYS A 8 8.48 11.10 -3.05
CA LYS A 8 9.25 12.31 -2.77
C LYS A 8 9.75 12.33 -1.32
N LYS A 9 11.04 12.63 -1.14
CA LYS A 9 11.63 12.99 0.14
C LYS A 9 11.75 14.52 0.21
N GLY A 10 10.99 15.15 1.11
CA GLY A 10 11.23 16.52 1.57
C GLY A 10 12.15 16.53 2.79
N ASN A 11 12.34 17.71 3.40
CA ASN A 11 13.17 17.83 4.62
C ASN A 11 12.66 16.88 5.73
N ARG A 12 11.42 17.09 6.19
CA ARG A 12 10.75 16.26 7.20
C ARG A 12 9.62 15.38 6.67
N SER A 13 9.19 15.58 5.42
CA SER A 13 8.03 14.89 4.85
C SER A 13 8.44 13.82 3.84
N ARG A 14 7.68 12.73 3.78
CA ARG A 14 7.81 11.59 2.86
C ARG A 14 6.47 11.47 2.17
N THR A 15 6.39 11.87 0.90
CA THR A 15 5.19 11.61 0.09
C THR A 15 5.27 10.18 -0.42
N VAL A 16 4.21 9.41 -0.18
CA VAL A 16 4.16 7.97 -0.48
C VAL A 16 2.89 7.68 -1.27
N ASP A 17 3.04 6.93 -2.36
CA ASP A 17 1.92 6.33 -3.06
C ASP A 17 1.67 4.92 -2.51
N PHE A 18 0.41 4.61 -2.24
CA PHE A 18 -0.02 3.33 -1.72
C PHE A 18 -0.98 2.65 -2.69
N GLU A 19 -0.86 1.33 -2.83
CA GLU A 19 -1.82 0.50 -3.54
C GLU A 19 -2.16 -0.74 -2.70
N LEU A 20 -3.45 -0.96 -2.46
CA LEU A 20 -3.98 -2.17 -1.84
C LEU A 20 -4.57 -3.06 -2.91
N ARG A 21 -4.09 -4.30 -2.98
CA ARG A 21 -4.56 -5.32 -3.92
C ARG A 21 -5.16 -6.52 -3.19
N VAL A 22 -6.32 -6.97 -3.64
CA VAL A 22 -6.90 -8.27 -3.29
C VAL A 22 -6.31 -9.30 -4.25
N ILE A 23 -5.58 -10.28 -3.70
CA ILE A 23 -4.91 -11.34 -4.46
C ILE A 23 -5.62 -12.68 -4.38
N CYS A 24 -6.42 -12.90 -3.32
CA CYS A 24 -7.28 -14.08 -3.15
C CYS A 24 -8.67 -13.63 -2.74
N ARG A 25 -9.70 -14.36 -3.16
CA ARG A 25 -11.10 -14.07 -2.80
C ARG A 25 -11.89 -15.36 -2.62
N GLY A 26 -12.93 -15.32 -1.79
CA GLY A 26 -13.91 -16.40 -1.70
C GLY A 26 -14.54 -16.68 -3.07
N SER A 27 -14.68 -17.94 -3.42
CA SER A 27 -15.26 -18.38 -4.69
C SER A 27 -16.78 -18.52 -4.60
N ASP A 28 -17.30 -18.80 -3.41
CA ASP A 28 -18.72 -19.02 -3.11
C ASP A 28 -18.97 -19.03 -1.58
N ASP A 29 -20.19 -19.37 -1.17
CA ASP A 29 -20.62 -19.47 0.24
C ASP A 29 -20.19 -20.78 0.94
N THR A 30 -19.36 -21.62 0.30
CA THR A 30 -18.88 -22.88 0.90
C THR A 30 -17.60 -22.71 1.71
N GLY A 31 -17.04 -21.49 1.75
CA GLY A 31 -15.77 -21.19 2.42
C GLY A 31 -14.53 -21.49 1.57
N ARG A 32 -14.71 -21.86 0.29
CA ARG A 32 -13.62 -22.01 -0.67
C ARG A 32 -13.09 -20.64 -1.09
N ALA A 33 -11.79 -20.54 -1.34
CA ALA A 33 -11.15 -19.35 -1.88
C ALA A 33 -10.15 -19.73 -2.97
N GLN A 34 -9.90 -18.79 -3.88
CA GLN A 34 -8.93 -18.95 -4.95
C GLN A 34 -8.01 -17.73 -5.06
N VAL A 35 -6.80 -17.96 -5.55
CA VAL A 35 -5.93 -16.90 -6.04
C VAL A 35 -6.54 -16.34 -7.31
N LEU A 36 -6.59 -15.02 -7.42
CA LEU A 36 -7.09 -14.34 -8.61
C LEU A 36 -6.01 -14.34 -9.69
N GLU A 37 -6.39 -14.58 -10.94
CA GLU A 37 -5.48 -14.52 -12.09
C GLU A 37 -4.81 -13.14 -12.23
N SER A 38 -5.57 -12.08 -11.93
CA SER A 38 -5.07 -10.72 -11.83
C SER A 38 -5.47 -10.11 -10.50
N PRO A 39 -4.54 -9.48 -9.75
CA PRO A 39 -4.89 -8.78 -8.52
C PRO A 39 -5.91 -7.66 -8.76
N LEU A 40 -6.92 -7.59 -7.88
CA LEU A 40 -7.92 -6.51 -7.92
C LEU A 40 -7.44 -5.34 -7.07
N VAL A 41 -7.30 -4.15 -7.66
CA VAL A 41 -6.97 -2.94 -6.91
C VAL A 41 -8.19 -2.49 -6.11
N ALA A 42 -8.08 -2.57 -4.79
CA ALA A 42 -9.12 -2.14 -3.86
C ALA A 42 -9.01 -0.65 -3.55
N VAL A 43 -7.78 -0.16 -3.35
CA VAL A 43 -7.52 1.23 -2.95
C VAL A 43 -6.25 1.74 -3.63
N ARG A 44 -6.29 2.99 -4.07
CA ARG A 44 -5.10 3.81 -4.33
C ARG A 44 -5.17 5.04 -3.45
N ALA A 45 -4.05 5.40 -2.85
CA ALA A 45 -3.96 6.57 -1.99
C ALA A 45 -2.61 7.25 -2.12
N ARG A 46 -2.58 8.56 -1.86
CA ARG A 46 -1.36 9.33 -1.66
C ARG A 46 -1.35 9.89 -0.25
N GLY A 47 -0.31 9.57 0.50
CA GLY A 47 -0.12 10.01 1.87
C GLY A 47 1.15 10.81 2.06
N THR A 48 1.23 11.52 3.19
CA THR A 48 2.45 12.16 3.66
C THR A 48 2.78 11.65 5.06
N ALA A 49 3.93 10.99 5.21
CA ALA A 49 4.50 10.70 6.52
C ALA A 49 5.45 11.83 6.93
N VAL A 50 5.51 12.12 8.23
CA VAL A 50 6.39 13.13 8.80
C VAL A 50 7.40 12.45 9.71
N ILE A 51 8.68 12.80 9.54
CA ILE A 51 9.79 12.32 10.36
C ILE A 51 10.38 13.54 11.11
N PRO A 52 10.64 13.44 12.43
CA PRO A 52 11.40 14.44 13.19
C PRO A 52 12.72 14.79 12.50
N ALA A 53 13.13 16.07 12.54
CA ALA A 53 14.27 16.56 11.75
C ALA A 53 15.59 15.88 12.14
N ASP A 54 15.77 15.69 13.45
CA ASP A 54 16.89 15.01 14.09
C ASP A 54 17.00 13.52 13.75
N GLU A 55 15.96 12.93 13.16
CA GLU A 55 15.93 11.52 12.73
C GLU A 55 16.06 11.36 11.20
N THR A 56 16.22 12.44 10.43
CA THR A 56 16.17 12.38 8.96
C THR A 56 17.45 11.95 8.25
N GLU A 57 18.58 11.93 8.97
CA GLU A 57 19.94 11.62 8.48
C GLU A 57 20.55 10.34 9.09
N LYS A 58 19.80 9.65 9.96
CA LYS A 58 20.16 8.29 10.39
C LYS A 58 19.79 7.27 9.33
#